data_AF-X1QDT8-F1
#
_entry.id   AF-X1QDT8-F1
#
_cell.length_a   1.000
_cell.length_b   1.000
_cell.length_c   1.000
_cell.angle_alpha   90.00
_cell.angle_beta   90.00
_cell.angle_gamma   90.00
#
_symmetry.space_group_name_H-M   'P 1'
#
loop_
_entity.id
_entity.type
_entity.pdbx_description
1 polymer ?
#
loop_
_entity_poly.entity_id
_entity_poly.type
_entity_poly.pdbx_seq_one_letter_code
_entity_poly.pdbx_strand_id
1 'polypeptide(L)'
;MGAALQGYLRGFPTLAISVAAIDGLHLDNAAKLATLLAKKINSSALPANILLNVNLPNLPLAEIRGIKITRLASGSDTDTVEEGHDGTGKYYWLVRQRINK
;
A
#
# COMPACT_ATOMS: atom_id res chain seq x y z
N MET A 1 0.72 5.36 2.37
CA MET A 1 2.16 5.27 2.73
C MET A 1 2.71 6.58 3.29
N GLY A 2 2.61 7.71 2.58
CA GLY A 2 3.18 8.99 3.05
C GLY A 2 2.79 9.39 4.48
N ALA A 3 1.52 9.23 4.86
CA ALA A 3 1.06 9.54 6.24
C ALA A 3 1.75 8.70 7.32
N ALA A 4 1.91 7.38 7.11
CA ALA A 4 2.61 6.51 8.06
C ALA A 4 4.10 6.87 8.16
N LEU A 5 4.75 7.17 7.03
CA LEU A 5 6.14 7.64 7.02
C LEU A 5 6.31 8.91 7.88
N GLN A 6 5.36 9.85 7.83
CA GLN A 6 5.41 11.06 8.65
C GLN A 6 5.36 10.76 10.15
N GLY A 7 4.59 9.77 10.59
CA GLY A 7 4.58 9.34 12.00
C GLY A 7 5.88 8.61 12.37
N TYR A 8 6.39 7.75 11.50
CA TYR A 8 7.67 7.07 11.70
C TYR A 8 8.83 8.04 11.90
N LEU A 9 8.93 9.09 11.06
CA LEU A 9 9.96 10.12 11.17
C LEU A 9 9.86 10.93 12.48
N ARG A 10 8.74 10.87 13.20
CA ARG A 10 8.54 11.48 14.52
C ARG A 10 8.77 10.51 15.68
N GLY A 11 9.32 9.32 15.40
CA GLY A 11 9.67 8.33 16.42
C GLY A 11 8.51 7.44 16.85
N PHE A 12 7.39 7.44 16.14
CA PHE A 12 6.27 6.54 16.43
C PHE A 12 6.34 5.25 15.62
N PRO A 13 5.99 4.09 16.20
CA PRO A 13 5.72 2.90 15.41
C PRO A 13 4.48 3.15 14.55
N THR A 14 4.55 2.84 13.26
CA THR A 14 3.48 3.15 12.31
C THR A 14 3.21 1.99 11.37
N LEU A 15 1.99 1.97 10.85
CA LEU A 15 1.58 1.04 9.81
C LEU A 15 0.70 1.76 8.79
N ALA A 16 0.78 1.33 7.54
CA ALA A 16 -0.13 1.69 6.48
C ALA A 16 -0.61 0.42 5.79
N ILE A 17 -1.93 0.33 5.56
CA ILE A 17 -2.57 -0.81 4.91
C ILE A 17 -3.22 -0.33 3.62
N SER A 18 -2.92 -0.99 2.52
CA SER A 18 -3.61 -0.86 1.23
C SER A 18 -4.34 -2.16 0.90
N VAL A 19 -5.59 -2.05 0.48
CA VAL A 19 -6.36 -3.20 -0.05
C VAL A 19 -6.26 -3.17 -1.57
N ALA A 20 -5.82 -4.27 -2.17
CA ALA A 20 -5.72 -4.40 -3.62
C ALA A 20 -7.11 -4.69 -4.21
N ALA A 21 -7.89 -3.64 -4.46
CA ALA A 21 -9.22 -3.69 -5.06
C ALA A 21 -9.30 -2.71 -6.24
N ILE A 22 -9.92 -3.16 -7.34
CA ILE A 22 -10.34 -2.28 -8.45
C ILE A 22 -11.82 -1.93 -8.25
N ASP A 23 -12.64 -2.93 -7.96
CA ASP A 23 -14.06 -2.80 -7.60
C ASP A 23 -14.36 -3.62 -6.33
N GLY A 24 -15.51 -3.36 -5.70
CA GLY A 24 -16.02 -4.18 -4.59
C GLY A 24 -15.12 -4.19 -3.34
N LEU A 25 -14.74 -3.01 -2.85
CA LEU A 25 -13.83 -2.87 -1.71
C LEU A 25 -14.42 -3.43 -0.41
N HIS A 26 -13.78 -4.44 0.18
CA HIS A 26 -14.13 -4.99 1.49
C HIS A 26 -13.08 -4.63 2.55
N LEU A 27 -13.46 -3.78 3.52
CA LEU A 27 -12.53 -3.27 4.53
C LEU A 27 -12.48 -4.09 5.82
N ASP A 28 -13.39 -5.04 6.03
CA ASP A 28 -13.48 -5.80 7.29
C ASP A 28 -12.18 -6.55 7.60
N ASN A 29 -11.58 -7.18 6.59
CA ASN A 29 -10.31 -7.88 6.75
C ASN A 29 -9.14 -6.92 7.02
N ALA A 30 -9.18 -5.71 6.42
CA ALA A 30 -8.20 -4.67 6.69
C ALA A 30 -8.31 -4.15 8.12
N ALA A 31 -9.53 -3.94 8.62
CA ALA A 31 -9.78 -3.54 10.00
C ALA A 31 -9.29 -4.60 10.99
N LYS A 32 -9.62 -5.88 10.77
CA LYS A 32 -9.14 -7.01 11.59
C LYS A 32 -7.61 -7.07 11.63
N LEU A 33 -6.96 -6.92 10.47
CA LEU A 33 -5.50 -6.93 10.39
C LEU A 33 -4.87 -5.72 11.09
N ALA A 34 -5.45 -4.53 10.92
CA ALA A 34 -5.00 -3.31 11.60
C ALA A 34 -5.05 -3.47 13.13
N THR A 35 -6.16 -4.00 13.67
CA THR A 35 -6.30 -4.27 15.10
C THR A 35 -5.24 -5.27 15.59
N LEU A 36 -5.01 -6.35 14.85
CA LEU A 36 -4.01 -7.35 15.21
C LEU A 36 -2.59 -6.76 15.24
N LEU A 37 -2.22 -5.98 14.23
CA LEU A 37 -0.90 -5.35 14.14
C LEU A 37 -0.73 -4.26 15.21
N ALA A 38 -1.73 -3.42 15.43
CA ALA A 38 -1.72 -2.40 16.47
C ALA A 38 -1.53 -3.02 17.87
N LYS A 39 -2.20 -4.15 18.17
CA LYS A 39 -2.00 -4.88 19.43
C LYS A 39 -0.57 -5.40 19.56
N LYS A 40 0.04 -5.92 18.49
CA LYS A 40 1.44 -6.39 18.50
C LYS A 40 2.45 -5.26 18.70
N ILE A 41 2.18 -4.10 18.12
CA ILE A 41 2.96 -2.88 18.35
C ILE A 41 2.85 -2.48 19.82
N ASN A 42 1.63 -2.41 20.36
CA ASN A 42 1.39 -2.00 21.74
C ASN A 42 1.98 -2.98 22.78
N SER A 43 2.03 -4.27 22.46
CA SER A 43 2.60 -5.29 23.35
C SER A 43 4.13 -5.42 23.23
N SER A 44 4.81 -4.52 22.52
CA SER A 44 6.26 -4.58 22.23
C SER A 44 6.71 -5.89 21.59
N ALA A 45 5.82 -6.60 20.90
CA ALA A 45 6.16 -7.82 20.15
C ALA A 45 6.85 -7.50 18.82
N LEU A 46 6.89 -6.22 18.45
CA LEU A 46 7.59 -5.67 17.29
C LEU A 46 8.59 -4.59 17.76
N PRO A 47 9.63 -4.32 16.98
CA PRO A 47 10.56 -3.21 17.26
C PRO A 47 9.84 -1.88 17.47
N ALA A 48 10.29 -1.10 18.45
CA ALA A 48 9.70 0.19 18.79
C ALA A 48 9.80 1.23 17.64
N ASN A 49 10.83 1.11 16.81
CA ASN A 49 11.04 1.96 15.65
C ASN A 49 10.73 1.19 14.37
N ILE A 50 9.45 1.09 14.00
CA ILE A 50 8.99 0.32 12.83
C ILE A 50 8.00 1.10 11.99
N LEU A 51 8.13 0.95 10.66
CA LEU A 51 7.16 1.39 9.65
C LEU A 51 6.74 0.18 8.83
N LEU A 52 5.47 -0.23 8.96
CA LEU A 52 4.90 -1.34 8.21
C LEU A 52 4.14 -0.83 6.97
N ASN A 53 4.55 -1.27 5.79
CA ASN A 53 3.79 -1.13 4.54
C ASN A 53 3.13 -2.47 4.21
N VAL A 54 1.81 -2.55 4.35
CA VAL A 54 1.05 -3.79 4.25
C VAL A 54 0.10 -3.72 3.06
N ASN A 55 0.20 -4.73 2.19
CA ASN A 55 -0.77 -4.93 1.11
C ASN A 55 -1.65 -6.13 1.45
N LEU A 56 -2.97 -5.94 1.39
CA LEU A 56 -3.98 -6.95 1.66
C LEU A 56 -4.76 -7.26 0.37
N PRO A 57 -4.88 -8.53 -0.07
CA PRO A 57 -5.76 -8.86 -1.18
C PRO A 57 -7.24 -8.65 -0.79
N ASN A 58 -8.04 -8.18 -1.74
CA ASN A 58 -9.49 -8.03 -1.56
C ASN A 58 -10.22 -9.38 -1.74
N LEU A 59 -9.97 -10.31 -0.81
CA LEU A 59 -10.53 -11.66 -0.83
C LEU A 59 -11.20 -12.00 0.51
N PRO A 60 -12.17 -12.94 0.54
CA PRO A 60 -12.67 -13.54 1.77
C PRO A 60 -11.53 -14.08 2.63
N LEU A 61 -11.69 -14.00 3.96
CA LEU A 61 -10.62 -14.37 4.89
C LEU A 61 -10.15 -15.83 4.72
N ALA A 62 -11.08 -16.73 4.36
CA ALA A 62 -10.79 -18.15 4.13
C ALA A 62 -9.85 -18.40 2.93
N GLU A 63 -9.74 -17.46 1.99
CA GLU A 63 -8.89 -17.56 0.80
C GLU A 63 -7.52 -16.91 1.01
N ILE A 64 -7.33 -16.16 2.10
CA ILE A 64 -6.06 -15.55 2.45
C ILE A 64 -5.12 -16.63 2.99
N ARG A 65 -4.12 -17.01 2.18
CA ARG A 65 -3.14 -18.07 2.48
C ARG A 65 -2.19 -17.78 3.65
N GLY A 66 -2.24 -16.60 4.23
CA GLY A 66 -1.43 -16.19 5.37
C GLY A 66 -0.69 -14.88 5.16
N ILE A 67 0.28 -14.61 6.04
CA ILE A 67 1.08 -13.38 6.06
C ILE A 67 2.52 -13.72 5.68
N LYS A 68 3.14 -12.89 4.84
CA LYS A 68 4.54 -13.02 4.45
C LYS A 68 5.27 -11.70 4.66
N ILE A 69 6.46 -11.75 5.26
CA ILE A 69 7.37 -10.61 5.30
C ILE A 69 8.02 -10.46 3.92
N THR A 70 7.91 -9.29 3.34
CA THR A 70 8.39 -8.98 1.99
C THR A 70 9.41 -7.85 2.01
N ARG A 71 10.12 -7.70 0.89
CA ARG A 71 10.94 -6.52 0.59
C ARG A 71 10.23 -5.68 -0.46
N LEU A 72 10.56 -4.38 -0.54
CA LEU A 72 10.04 -3.51 -1.59
C LEU A 72 10.46 -4.08 -2.95
N ALA A 73 9.52 -4.19 -3.88
CA ALA A 73 9.83 -4.60 -5.24
C ALA A 73 10.69 -3.55 -5.95
N SER A 74 11.62 -3.99 -6.80
CA SER A 74 12.38 -3.12 -7.69
C SER A 74 11.59 -2.89 -8.98
N GLY A 75 11.10 -1.67 -9.21
CA GLY A 75 10.41 -1.29 -10.45
C GLY A 75 9.45 -0.12 -10.25
N SER A 76 9.35 0.73 -11.27
CA SER A 76 8.24 1.67 -11.46
C SER A 76 7.33 1.08 -12.53
N ASP A 77 6.03 1.25 -12.39
CA ASP A 77 5.09 0.87 -13.45
C ASP A 77 4.79 2.04 -14.42
N THR A 78 5.29 3.24 -14.10
CA THR A 78 5.15 4.43 -14.94
C THR A 78 6.36 4.52 -15.86
N ASP A 79 6.15 4.18 -17.14
CA ASP A 79 7.23 4.12 -18.14
C ASP A 79 6.96 5.02 -19.36
N THR A 80 5.86 5.78 -19.39
CA THR A 80 5.51 6.59 -20.57
C THR A 80 4.77 7.86 -20.21
N VAL A 81 4.94 8.89 -21.06
CA VAL A 81 4.20 10.15 -21.01
C VAL A 81 3.40 10.28 -22.30
N GLU A 82 2.10 10.51 -22.20
CA GLU A 82 1.23 10.82 -23.34
C GLU A 82 1.01 12.32 -23.45
N GLU A 83 1.34 12.92 -24.60
CA GLU A 83 1.02 14.31 -24.92
C GLU A 83 -0.42 14.39 -25.45
N GLY A 84 -1.19 15.36 -24.95
CA GLY A 84 -2.49 15.72 -25.49
C GLY A 84 -2.64 17.23 -25.67
N HIS A 85 -3.72 17.64 -26.33
CA HIS A 85 -4.03 19.04 -26.58
C HIS A 85 -5.52 19.28 -26.36
N ASP A 86 -5.87 20.27 -25.54
CA ASP A 86 -7.27 20.57 -25.16
C ASP A 86 -7.90 21.73 -25.94
N GLY A 87 -7.18 22.26 -26.94
CA GLY A 87 -7.59 23.40 -27.74
C GLY A 87 -7.04 24.73 -27.23
N THR A 88 -6.60 24.80 -25.97
CA THR A 88 -5.95 25.99 -25.37
C THR A 88 -4.46 25.80 -25.16
N GLY A 89 -4.01 24.55 -24.96
CA GLY A 89 -2.60 24.23 -24.84
C GLY A 89 -2.32 22.73 -24.85
N LYS A 90 -1.03 22.43 -24.76
CA LYS A 90 -0.53 21.07 -24.59
C LYS A 90 -0.60 20.65 -23.12
N TYR A 91 -0.93 19.39 -22.88
CA TYR A 91 -0.82 18.74 -21.58
C TYR A 91 -0.12 17.39 -21.72
N TYR A 92 0.36 16.86 -20.60
CA TYR A 92 1.15 15.63 -20.55
C TYR A 92 0.63 14.73 -19.43
N TRP A 93 0.22 13.51 -19.76
CA TRP A 93 -0.21 12.50 -18.78
C TRP A 93 0.90 11.50 -18.51
N LEU A 94 1.14 11.22 -17.23
CA LEU A 94 1.94 10.05 -16.83
C LEU A 94 1.07 8.80 -17.00
N VAL A 95 1.49 7.89 -17.86
CA VAL A 95 0.74 6.68 -18.18
C VAL A 95 1.48 5.44 -17.70
N ARG A 96 0.72 4.55 -17.07
CA ARG A 96 1.19 3.26 -16.61
C ARG A 96 1.03 2.25 -17.75
N GLN A 97 2.13 1.84 -18.39
CA GLN A 97 2.08 0.72 -19.33
C GLN A 97 2.22 -0.59 -18.56
N ARG A 98 1.32 -1.54 -18.82
CA ARG A 98 1.43 -2.88 -18.24
C ARG A 98 2.55 -3.61 -18.99
N ILE A 99 3.76 -3.61 -18.44
CA ILE A 99 4.86 -4.41 -18.99
C ILE A 99 4.46 -5.89 -18.81
N ASN A 100 4.08 -6.55 -19.89
CA ASN A 100 3.98 -8.01 -19.89
C ASN A 100 5.41 -8.56 -19.76
N LYS A 101 5.75 -9.12 -18.60
CA LYS A 101 6.87 -10.03 -18.44
C LYS A 101 6.36 -11.46 -18.38
#